data_AF-A0AAV1JIU5-F1
#
_entry.id   AF-A0AAV1JIU5-F1
#
_cell.length_a   1.000
_cell.length_b   1.000
_cell.length_c   1.000
_cell.angle_alpha   90.00
_cell.angle_beta   90.00
_cell.angle_gamma   90.00
#
_symmetry.space_group_name_H-M   'P 1'
#
loop_
_entity.id
_entity.type
_entity.pdbx_description
1 polymer ?
#
loop_
_entity_poly.entity_id
_entity_poly.type
_entity_poly.pdbx_seq_one_letter_code
_entity_poly.pdbx_strand_id
1 'polypeptide(L)'
;MKLCKQNATLILLLLCITNIVRESNAMPPWLKNSGVFTESAECHTDDELLDLCQRCAKLTKSRQAYPACCSTDLQARNWCSDYVYFGRGTYDFYLI
;
A
#
# COMPACT_ATOMS: atom_id res chain seq x y z
N MET A 1 26.58 32.90 16.85
CA MET A 1 25.22 32.37 17.10
C MET A 1 24.38 32.06 15.84
N LYS A 2 24.88 32.16 14.60
CA LYS A 2 24.09 31.82 13.38
C LYS A 2 24.10 30.32 13.02
N LEU A 3 25.20 29.61 13.33
CA LEU A 3 25.40 28.20 13.01
C LEU A 3 24.38 27.25 13.68
N CYS A 4 24.01 27.53 14.94
CA CYS A 4 23.03 26.71 15.67
C CYS A 4 21.60 26.90 15.13
N LYS A 5 21.27 28.11 14.66
CA LYS A 5 19.93 28.46 14.16
C LYS A 5 19.64 27.83 12.81
N GLN A 6 20.62 27.80 11.89
CA GLN A 6 20.52 27.13 10.59
C GLN A 6 20.40 25.61 10.71
N ASN A 7 21.16 25.00 11.64
CA ASN A 7 21.08 23.55 11.88
C ASN A 7 19.73 23.16 12.47
N ALA A 8 19.17 23.97 13.39
CA ALA A 8 17.85 23.72 13.96
C ALA A 8 16.71 23.82 12.93
N THR A 9 16.73 24.80 12.02
CA THR A 9 15.74 24.89 10.93
C THR A 9 15.85 23.72 9.95
N LEU A 10 17.07 23.29 9.62
CA LEU A 10 17.28 22.13 8.74
C LEU A 10 16.74 20.84 9.38
N ILE A 11 17.03 20.61 10.67
CA ILE A 11 16.53 19.45 11.42
C ILE A 11 15.00 19.46 11.47
N LEU A 12 14.38 20.62 11.75
CA LEU A 12 12.92 20.75 11.77
C LEU A 12 12.29 20.45 10.41
N LEU A 13 12.88 20.97 9.32
CA LEU A 13 12.46 20.69 7.95
C LEU A 13 12.56 19.19 7.61
N LEU A 14 13.66 18.53 7.97
CA LEU A 14 13.85 17.10 7.76
C LEU A 14 12.80 16.28 8.52
N LEU A 15 12.51 16.63 9.78
CA LEU A 15 11.46 15.97 10.57
C LEU A 15 10.06 16.17 9.98
N CYS A 16 9.75 17.35 9.44
CA CYS A 16 8.48 17.56 8.73
C CYS A 16 8.38 16.69 7.47
N ILE A 17 9.45 16.62 6.68
CA ILE A 17 9.48 15.82 5.45
C ILE A 17 9.33 14.33 5.75
N THR A 18 10.00 13.80 6.79
CA THR A 18 9.89 12.37 7.13
C THR A 18 8.50 11.99 7.62
N ASN A 19 7.80 12.87 8.36
CA ASN A 19 6.42 12.63 8.78
C ASN A 19 5.44 12.65 7.59
N ILE A 20 5.61 13.56 6.63
CA ILE A 20 4.78 13.63 5.41
C ILE A 20 4.96 12.37 4.54
N VAL A 21 6.19 11.86 4.42
CA VAL A 21 6.47 10.64 3.64
C VAL A 21 5.90 9.38 4.31
N ARG A 22 5.84 9.34 5.65
CA ARG A 22 5.34 8.18 6.41
C ARG A 22 3.86 7.87 6.17
N GLU A 23 3.06 8.90 5.92
CA GLU A 23 1.61 8.81 5.69
C GLU A 23 1.24 8.34 4.26
N SER A 24 2.22 8.18 3.36
CA SER A 24 1.92 8.12 1.93
C SER A 24 1.77 6.72 1.33
N ASN A 25 2.04 5.62 2.03
CA ASN A 25 1.97 4.28 1.42
C ASN A 25 1.35 3.25 2.38
N ALA A 26 0.13 2.81 2.09
CA ALA A 26 -0.43 1.63 2.76
C ALA A 26 0.20 0.39 2.16
N MET A 27 1.24 -0.11 2.81
CA MET A 27 1.97 -1.30 2.39
C MET A 27 1.34 -2.54 3.05
N PRO A 28 0.83 -3.51 2.28
CA PRO A 28 0.35 -4.75 2.86
C PRO A 28 1.49 -5.53 3.56
N PRO A 29 1.20 -6.28 4.64
CA PRO A 29 2.20 -7.08 5.35
C PRO A 29 2.83 -8.20 4.50
N TRP A 30 2.02 -8.84 3.64
CA TRP A 30 2.47 -9.92 2.75
C TRP A 30 3.46 -9.43 1.69
N LEU A 31 3.34 -8.17 1.28
CA LEU A 31 4.19 -7.58 0.26
C LEU A 31 5.68 -7.51 0.65
N LYS A 32 6.01 -7.67 1.94
CA LYS A 32 7.40 -7.76 2.40
C LYS A 32 8.06 -9.10 2.05
N ASN A 33 7.28 -10.17 1.84
CA ASN A 33 7.77 -11.52 1.59
C ASN A 33 7.27 -12.14 0.27
N SER A 34 6.37 -11.48 -0.44
CA SER A 34 5.84 -12.01 -1.70
C SER A 34 6.87 -11.91 -2.83
N GLY A 35 7.16 -13.04 -3.46
CA GLY A 35 8.03 -13.14 -4.64
C GLY A 35 7.40 -12.56 -5.90
N VAL A 36 7.91 -13.00 -7.06
CA VAL A 36 7.40 -12.59 -8.38
C VAL A 36 5.91 -12.94 -8.50
N PHE A 37 5.07 -11.91 -8.62
CA PHE A 37 3.65 -12.07 -8.91
C PHE A 37 3.48 -12.43 -10.39
N THR A 38 2.93 -13.61 -10.68
CA THR A 38 2.47 -13.93 -12.03
C THR A 38 1.07 -13.33 -12.19
N GLU A 39 0.92 -12.41 -13.14
CA GLU A 39 -0.37 -11.82 -13.46
C GLU A 39 -1.36 -12.89 -13.92
N SER A 40 -2.54 -12.93 -13.30
CA SER A 40 -3.60 -13.87 -13.63
C SER A 40 -4.35 -13.39 -14.86
N ALA A 41 -4.66 -14.31 -15.77
CA ALA A 41 -5.58 -14.03 -16.86
C ALA A 41 -6.98 -13.60 -16.36
N GLU A 42 -7.39 -14.05 -15.17
CA GLU A 42 -8.66 -13.68 -14.52
C GLU A 42 -8.87 -12.17 -14.40
N CYS A 43 -7.79 -11.42 -14.11
CA CYS A 43 -7.91 -9.97 -13.91
C CYS A 43 -8.32 -9.22 -15.18
N HIS A 44 -8.10 -9.82 -16.35
CA HIS A 44 -8.47 -9.22 -17.64
C HIS A 44 -9.82 -9.70 -18.16
N THR A 45 -10.41 -10.73 -17.55
CA THR A 45 -11.71 -11.28 -17.93
C THR A 45 -12.84 -10.92 -16.98
N ASP A 46 -12.50 -10.52 -15.75
CA ASP A 46 -13.43 -10.11 -14.70
C ASP A 46 -13.27 -8.60 -14.44
N ASP A 47 -14.23 -7.82 -14.95
CA ASP A 47 -14.23 -6.36 -14.83
C ASP A 47 -14.35 -5.88 -13.37
N GLU A 48 -15.03 -6.64 -12.51
CA GLU A 48 -15.18 -6.29 -11.10
C GLU A 48 -13.85 -6.48 -10.36
N LEU A 49 -13.15 -7.58 -10.66
CA LEU A 49 -11.82 -7.84 -10.14
C LEU A 49 -10.81 -6.80 -10.63
N LEU A 50 -10.86 -6.45 -11.91
CA LEU A 50 -9.99 -5.43 -12.50
C LEU A 50 -10.16 -4.08 -11.81
N ASP A 51 -11.41 -3.62 -11.65
CA ASP A 51 -11.73 -2.35 -10.98
C ASP A 51 -11.27 -2.36 -9.52
N LEU A 52 -11.47 -3.46 -8.79
CA LEU A 52 -10.97 -3.62 -7.43
C LEU A 52 -9.45 -3.45 -7.35
N CYS A 53 -8.70 -4.15 -8.20
CA CYS A 53 -7.24 -4.11 -8.19
C CYS A 53 -6.68 -2.75 -8.61
N GLN A 54 -7.31 -2.08 -9.59
CA GLN A 54 -6.95 -0.72 -9.99
C GLN A 54 -7.20 0.29 -8.86
N ARG A 55 -8.35 0.21 -8.19
CA ARG A 55 -8.69 1.07 -7.03
C ARG A 55 -7.74 0.86 -5.88
N CYS A 56 -7.43 -0.39 -5.56
CA CYS A 56 -6.49 -0.75 -4.52
C CYS A 56 -5.10 -0.12 -4.77
N ALA A 57 -4.57 -0.25 -5.99
CA ALA A 57 -3.28 0.36 -6.35
C ALA A 57 -3.30 1.89 -6.26
N LYS A 58 -4.41 2.53 -6.64
CA LYS A 58 -4.59 3.98 -6.57
C LYS A 58 -4.62 4.49 -5.13
N LEU A 59 -5.40 3.85 -4.26
CA LEU A 59 -5.58 4.28 -2.87
C LEU A 59 -4.32 4.04 -2.03
N THR A 60 -3.70 2.87 -2.20
CA THR A 60 -2.50 2.48 -1.45
C THR A 60 -1.24 3.19 -1.92
N LYS A 61 -1.27 3.73 -3.15
CA LYS A 61 -0.14 4.33 -3.88
C LYS A 61 1.02 3.34 -4.07
N SER A 62 0.75 2.04 -3.95
CA SER A 62 1.73 0.98 -4.14
C SER A 62 1.68 0.45 -5.56
N ARG A 63 2.81 0.54 -6.27
CA ARG A 63 2.95 -0.06 -7.62
C ARG A 63 2.86 -1.58 -7.62
N GLN A 64 3.11 -2.22 -6.47
CA GLN A 64 3.04 -3.67 -6.36
C GLN A 64 1.66 -4.17 -5.94
N ALA A 65 0.75 -3.29 -5.51
CA ALA A 65 -0.61 -3.70 -5.13
C ALA A 65 -1.41 -4.24 -6.32
N TYR A 66 -1.26 -3.64 -7.51
CA TYR A 66 -1.93 -4.11 -8.72
C TYR A 66 -1.51 -5.54 -9.12
N PRO A 67 -0.21 -5.83 -9.42
CA PRO A 67 0.19 -7.15 -9.86
C PRO A 67 -0.05 -8.23 -8.79
N ALA A 68 0.00 -7.85 -7.51
CA ALA A 68 -0.33 -8.78 -6.43
C ALA A 68 -1.82 -9.09 -6.34
N CYS A 69 -2.69 -8.07 -6.41
CA CYS A 69 -4.14 -8.25 -6.41
C CYS A 69 -4.63 -9.03 -7.65
N CYS A 70 -4.04 -8.72 -8.81
CA CYS A 70 -4.25 -9.45 -10.05
C CYS A 70 -3.48 -10.77 -10.12
N SER A 71 -2.80 -11.22 -9.07
CA SER A 71 -2.18 -12.55 -9.04
C SER A 71 -3.17 -13.62 -8.56
N THR A 72 -2.72 -14.87 -8.55
CA THR A 72 -3.48 -16.00 -7.98
C THR A 72 -3.48 -15.98 -6.45
N ASP A 73 -2.80 -15.01 -5.82
CA ASP A 73 -2.75 -14.84 -4.37
C ASP A 73 -4.06 -14.22 -3.83
N LEU A 74 -4.91 -15.08 -3.26
CA LEU A 74 -6.16 -14.68 -2.61
C LEU A 74 -5.93 -13.75 -1.41
N GLN A 75 -4.78 -13.84 -0.74
CA GLN A 75 -4.47 -12.99 0.41
C GLN A 75 -4.32 -11.53 -0.03
N ALA A 76 -3.66 -11.30 -1.18
CA ALA A 76 -3.54 -9.96 -1.76
C ALA A 76 -4.89 -9.40 -2.21
N ARG A 77 -5.72 -10.24 -2.83
CA ARG A 77 -7.07 -9.86 -3.31
C ARG A 77 -8.00 -9.49 -2.16
N ASN A 78 -8.04 -10.31 -1.10
CA ASN A 78 -8.86 -10.03 0.10
C ASN A 78 -8.43 -8.75 0.80
N TRP A 79 -7.13 -8.54 0.97
CA TRP A 79 -6.61 -7.31 1.55
C TRP A 79 -7.00 -6.07 0.73
N CYS A 80 -6.95 -6.16 -0.60
CA CYS A 80 -7.39 -5.07 -1.48
C CYS A 80 -8.89 -4.78 -1.34
N SER A 81 -9.73 -5.82 -1.22
CA SER A 81 -11.16 -5.65 -0.91
C SER A 81 -11.35 -4.89 0.39
N ASP A 82 -10.72 -5.34 1.48
CA ASP A 82 -10.87 -4.73 2.79
C ASP A 82 -10.36 -3.28 2.81
N TYR A 83 -9.24 -3.03 2.12
CA TYR A 83 -8.67 -1.69 2.02
C TYR A 83 -9.55 -0.73 1.23
N VAL A 84 -10.12 -1.17 0.10
CA VAL A 84 -10.99 -0.34 -0.76
C VAL A 84 -12.32 -0.02 -0.06
N TYR A 85 -12.94 -1.00 0.61
CA TYR A 85 -14.26 -0.83 1.21
C TYR A 85 -14.23 -0.21 2.61
N PHE A 86 -13.21 -0.49 3.42
CA PHE A 86 -13.15 -0.07 4.83
C PHE A 86 -12.00 0.89 5.15
N GLY A 87 -11.07 1.12 4.22
CA GLY A 87 -9.90 1.97 4.44
C GLY A 87 -8.90 1.40 5.45
N ARG A 88 -9.05 0.12 5.84
CA ARG A 88 -8.19 -0.58 6.81
C ARG A 88 -7.56 -1.79 6.16
N GLY A 89 -6.25 -1.74 5.97
CA GLY A 89 -5.46 -2.87 5.46
C GLY A 89 -5.03 -3.83 6.56
N THR A 90 -5.86 -4.03 7.58
CA THR A 90 -5.53 -4.83 8.76
C THR A 90 -6.29 -6.15 8.70
N TYR A 91 -5.55 -7.26 8.76
CA TYR A 91 -6.09 -8.59 8.97
C TYR A 91 -6.71 -8.68 10.36
N ASP A 92 -8.03 -8.48 10.49
CA ASP A 92 -8.76 -8.88 11.69
C ASP A 92 -9.18 -10.37 11.59
N PHE A 93 -8.21 -11.28 11.43
CA PHE A 93 -8.44 -12.73 11.58
C PHE A 93 -7.90 -13.30 12.92
N TYR A 94 -7.64 -12.43 13.91
CA TYR A 94 -7.30 -12.85 15.29
C TYR A 94 -8.36 -12.48 16.32
N LEU A 95 -9.61 -12.31 15.88
CA LEU A 95 -10.80 -12.23 16.73
C LEU A 95 -11.89 -13.16 16.20
N ILE A 96 -11.62 -14.48 16.25
CA ILE A 96 -12.53 -15.59 16.63
C ILE A 96 -11.63 -16.76 17.03
#